data_AF-A0A3B9RRK0-F1
#
_entry.id   AF-A0A3B9RRK0-F1
#
_cell.length_a   1.000
_cell.length_b   1.000
_cell.length_c   1.000
_cell.angle_alpha   90.00
_cell.angle_beta   90.00
_cell.angle_gamma   90.00
#
_symmetry.space_group_name_H-M   'P 1'
#
loop_
_entity.id
_entity.type
_entity.pdbx_description
1 polymer ?
#
loop_
_entity_poly.entity_id
_entity_poly.type
_entity_poly.pdbx_seq_one_letter_code
_entity_poly.pdbx_strand_id
1 'polypeptide(L)'
;MGKFTSKLMERNFRKIAKWFLLVSLLIVIGGGSLVGFTYRTQLGEALSGYQSVQSNENNGQAEFRGMGENAHSNEIYWHSEFMDGEDSHGLRESEDFAFFDSLQVTEPTKQAEIVLDVFLALCSLLFLAYWILIAFWLYQAAEKASMHGPIWFVLGLFFNVGTVLVFVLSRSFQKVCLNCGLRQHPSNYCRNCGFPMHVKCPVCDSVIEADDLYCPSCGAKVKGPSEETEQ
;
A
#
# COMPACT_ATOMS: atom_id res chain seq x y z
N MET A 1 24.16 1.67 24.40
CA MET A 1 23.26 1.18 23.32
C MET A 1 22.92 -0.27 23.62
N GLY A 2 21.65 -0.56 23.92
CA GLY A 2 21.24 -1.79 24.61
C GLY A 2 21.36 -3.05 23.75
N LYS A 3 21.59 -4.20 24.40
CA LYS A 3 21.64 -5.57 23.83
C LYS A 3 20.45 -5.94 22.90
N PHE A 4 19.41 -5.12 22.89
CA PHE A 4 18.24 -5.24 22.03
C PHE A 4 18.54 -4.83 20.58
N THR A 5 19.25 -3.73 20.33
CA THR A 5 19.50 -3.25 18.95
C THR A 5 20.43 -4.16 18.16
N SER A 6 21.41 -4.80 18.83
CA SER A 6 22.30 -5.78 18.19
C SER A 6 21.55 -7.05 17.77
N LYS A 7 20.71 -7.62 18.65
CA LYS A 7 19.87 -8.78 18.32
C LYS A 7 18.83 -8.50 17.22
N LEU A 8 18.37 -7.25 17.13
CA LEU A 8 17.43 -6.85 16.09
C LEU A 8 18.09 -6.82 14.71
N MET A 9 19.32 -6.29 14.59
CA MET A 9 20.03 -6.11 13.32
C MET A 9 20.41 -7.43 12.62
N GLU A 10 20.50 -8.52 13.37
CA GLU A 10 20.96 -9.83 12.90
C GLU A 10 19.86 -10.65 12.18
N ARG A 11 18.58 -10.30 12.36
CA ARG A 11 17.48 -11.05 11.75
C ARG A 11 17.34 -10.74 10.26
N ASN A 12 17.17 -11.79 9.45
CA ASN A 12 16.87 -11.67 8.03
C ASN A 12 15.41 -11.22 7.80
N PHE A 13 15.13 -9.93 7.95
CA PHE A 13 13.77 -9.36 7.81
C PHE A 13 13.09 -9.69 6.49
N ARG A 14 13.84 -9.81 5.38
CA ARG A 14 13.27 -10.24 4.10
C ARG A 14 12.65 -11.64 4.18
N LYS A 15 13.22 -12.56 4.98
CA LYS A 15 12.64 -13.88 5.21
C LYS A 15 11.42 -13.78 6.13
N ILE A 16 11.51 -13.01 7.20
CA ILE A 16 10.41 -12.81 8.16
C ILE A 16 9.19 -12.18 7.48
N ALA A 17 9.38 -11.12 6.70
CA ALA A 17 8.32 -10.45 5.96
C ALA A 17 7.61 -11.40 4.99
N LYS A 18 8.37 -12.22 4.25
CA LYS A 18 7.79 -13.21 3.33
C LYS A 18 6.96 -14.25 4.08
N TRP A 19 7.49 -14.81 5.17
CA TRP A 19 6.76 -15.78 5.99
C TRP A 19 5.51 -15.17 6.62
N PHE A 20 5.61 -13.94 7.12
CA PHE A 20 4.48 -13.21 7.69
C PHE A 20 3.36 -13.01 6.66
N LEU A 21 3.69 -12.58 5.44
CA LEU A 21 2.69 -12.41 4.37
C LEU A 21 2.04 -13.73 3.95
N LEU A 22 2.82 -14.82 3.85
CA LEU A 22 2.28 -16.14 3.51
C LEU A 22 1.32 -16.65 4.60
N VAL A 23 1.72 -16.56 5.87
CA VAL A 23 0.89 -17.00 7.00
C VAL A 23 -0.36 -16.13 7.13
N SER A 24 -0.23 -14.80 6.99
CA SER A 24 -1.37 -13.88 6.98
C SER A 24 -2.35 -14.20 5.87
N LEU A 25 -1.87 -14.51 4.66
CA LEU A 25 -2.73 -14.88 3.53
C LEU A 25 -3.51 -16.17 3.82
N LEU A 26 -2.85 -17.19 4.37
CA LEU A 26 -3.52 -18.44 4.75
C LEU A 26 -4.57 -18.22 5.84
N ILE A 27 -4.31 -17.34 6.82
CA ILE A 27 -5.26 -16.98 7.86
C ILE A 27 -6.47 -16.24 7.28
N VAL A 28 -6.24 -15.29 6.37
CA VAL A 28 -7.33 -14.54 5.73
C VAL A 28 -8.18 -15.45 4.85
N ILE A 29 -7.57 -16.35 4.07
CA ILE A 29 -8.31 -17.31 3.25
C ILE A 29 -9.08 -18.31 4.12
N GLY A 30 -8.43 -18.87 5.14
CA GLY A 30 -9.06 -19.84 6.05
C GLY A 30 -10.21 -19.21 6.86
N GLY A 31 -9.97 -18.04 7.46
CA GLY A 31 -10.97 -17.29 8.21
C GLY A 31 -12.11 -16.79 7.32
N GLY A 32 -11.80 -16.25 6.13
CA GLY A 32 -12.80 -15.82 5.17
C GLY A 32 -13.67 -16.97 4.66
N SER A 33 -13.07 -18.17 4.45
CA SER A 33 -13.82 -19.38 4.08
C SER A 33 -14.76 -19.82 5.21
N LEU A 34 -14.30 -19.73 6.47
CA LEU A 34 -15.11 -20.07 7.64
C LEU A 34 -16.29 -19.11 7.80
N VAL A 35 -16.06 -17.80 7.68
CA VAL A 35 -17.10 -16.77 7.68
C VAL A 35 -18.08 -17.02 6.52
N GLY A 36 -17.58 -17.25 5.30
CA GLY A 36 -18.44 -17.55 4.14
C GLY A 36 -19.30 -18.80 4.35
N PHE A 37 -18.78 -19.82 5.03
CA PHE A 37 -19.52 -21.03 5.34
C PHE A 37 -20.64 -20.80 6.36
N THR A 38 -20.41 -19.96 7.38
CA THR A 38 -21.43 -19.64 8.40
C THR A 38 -22.51 -18.72 7.88
N TYR A 39 -22.18 -17.80 6.96
CA TYR A 39 -23.10 -16.82 6.37
C TYR A 39 -23.77 -17.28 5.06
N ARG A 40 -23.50 -18.50 4.59
CA ARG A 40 -23.94 -18.99 3.26
C ARG A 40 -25.43 -18.82 2.97
N THR A 41 -26.29 -18.96 3.98
CA THR A 41 -27.74 -18.85 3.83
C THR A 41 -28.17 -17.39 3.72
N GLN A 42 -27.60 -16.50 4.54
CA GLN A 42 -27.93 -15.08 4.54
C GLN A 42 -27.41 -14.35 3.30
N LEU A 43 -26.26 -14.78 2.76
CA LEU A 43 -25.74 -14.25 1.50
C LEU A 43 -26.66 -14.56 0.31
N GLY A 44 -27.33 -15.73 0.30
CA GLY A 44 -28.27 -16.09 -0.76
C GLY A 44 -29.52 -15.22 -0.76
N GLU A 45 -30.04 -14.91 0.43
CA GLU A 45 -31.18 -13.99 0.61
C GLU A 45 -30.81 -12.57 0.19
N ALA A 46 -29.68 -12.03 0.66
CA ALA A 46 -29.21 -10.69 0.30
C ALA A 46 -28.97 -10.52 -1.21
N LEU A 47 -28.34 -11.52 -1.86
CA LEU A 47 -28.09 -11.49 -3.30
C LEU A 47 -29.40 -11.51 -4.11
N SER A 48 -30.38 -12.34 -3.71
CA SER A 48 -31.68 -12.38 -4.38
C SER A 48 -32.49 -11.09 -4.18
N GLY A 49 -32.40 -10.47 -3.00
CA GLY A 49 -32.95 -9.15 -2.73
C GLY A 49 -32.37 -8.08 -3.65
N TYR A 50 -31.04 -7.99 -3.75
CA TYR A 50 -30.36 -7.04 -4.65
C TYR A 50 -30.77 -7.24 -6.12
N GLN A 51 -30.83 -8.49 -6.59
CA GLN A 51 -31.19 -8.80 -7.96
C GLN A 51 -32.66 -8.43 -8.28
N SER A 52 -33.56 -8.54 -7.29
CA SER A 52 -34.97 -8.14 -7.45
C SER A 52 -35.13 -6.62 -7.58
N VAL A 53 -34.37 -5.84 -6.82
CA VAL A 53 -34.37 -4.36 -6.91
C VAL A 53 -33.83 -3.92 -8.26
N GLN A 54 -32.70 -4.49 -8.70
CA GLN A 54 -32.11 -4.14 -9.99
C GLN A 54 -33.01 -4.56 -11.17
N SER A 55 -33.74 -5.68 -11.05
CA SER A 55 -34.73 -6.08 -12.06
C SER A 55 -35.90 -5.11 -12.12
N ASN A 56 -36.36 -4.60 -10.97
CA ASN A 56 -37.49 -3.66 -10.91
C ASN A 56 -37.12 -2.28 -11.46
N GLU A 57 -35.90 -1.78 -11.18
CA GLU A 57 -35.39 -0.54 -11.79
C GLU A 57 -35.27 -0.66 -13.32
N ASN A 58 -34.72 -1.77 -13.83
CA ASN A 58 -34.59 -1.99 -15.26
C ASN A 58 -35.95 -2.12 -15.97
N ASN A 59 -36.93 -2.76 -15.33
CA ASN A 59 -38.27 -2.91 -15.89
C ASN A 59 -39.06 -1.59 -15.83
N GLY A 60 -38.92 -0.82 -14.75
CA GLY A 60 -39.51 0.52 -14.61
C GLY A 60 -38.93 1.55 -15.60
N GLN A 61 -37.63 1.50 -15.89
CA GLN A 61 -37.03 2.30 -16.98
C GLN A 61 -37.51 1.85 -18.37
N ALA A 62 -37.74 0.56 -18.59
CA ALA A 62 -38.26 0.04 -19.86
C ALA A 62 -39.73 0.44 -20.08
N GLU A 63 -40.58 0.41 -19.04
CA GLU A 63 -41.95 0.93 -19.08
C GLU A 63 -42.00 2.44 -19.31
N PHE A 64 -41.15 3.22 -18.62
CA PHE A 64 -41.10 4.68 -18.80
C PHE A 64 -40.59 5.09 -20.19
N ARG A 65 -39.61 4.36 -20.75
CA ARG A 65 -39.10 4.59 -22.11
C ARG A 65 -40.11 4.19 -23.21
N GLY A 66 -41.09 3.34 -22.87
CA GLY A 66 -42.21 2.96 -23.74
C GLY A 66 -43.39 3.93 -23.73
N MET A 67 -43.49 4.82 -22.74
CA MET A 67 -44.58 5.82 -22.64
C MET A 67 -44.27 7.17 -23.30
N GLY A 68 -43.16 7.29 -24.04
CA GLY A 68 -42.69 8.55 -24.63
C GLY A 68 -43.27 8.97 -25.98
N GLU A 69 -44.17 8.20 -26.61
CA GLU A 69 -44.65 8.50 -27.98
C GLU A 69 -46.15 8.82 -28.12
N ASN A 70 -46.96 8.71 -27.07
CA ASN A 70 -48.41 8.98 -27.17
C ASN A 70 -48.94 9.81 -25.99
N ALA A 71 -48.51 11.06 -25.89
CA ALA A 71 -49.17 12.04 -25.04
C ALA A 71 -50.37 12.67 -25.79
N HIS A 72 -51.56 12.09 -25.64
CA HIS A 72 -52.79 12.88 -25.79
C HIS A 72 -53.90 12.41 -24.84
N SER A 73 -54.27 13.34 -23.96
CA SER A 73 -55.54 13.43 -23.24
C SER A 73 -55.75 12.48 -22.05
N ASN A 74 -55.24 12.86 -20.88
CA ASN A 74 -56.08 13.19 -19.72
C ASN A 74 -55.22 13.89 -18.65
N GLU A 75 -55.32 15.22 -18.59
CA GLU A 75 -55.04 15.94 -17.34
C GLU A 75 -56.09 15.56 -16.29
N ILE A 76 -55.81 15.88 -15.03
CA ILE A 76 -56.64 15.69 -13.82
C ILE A 76 -56.28 14.41 -13.05
N TYR A 77 -55.19 14.48 -12.28
CA TYR A 77 -55.19 14.28 -10.82
C TYR A 77 -53.82 14.67 -10.23
N TRP A 78 -53.49 15.97 -10.29
CA TRP A 78 -52.41 16.56 -9.49
C TRP A 78 -52.92 17.85 -8.85
N HIS A 79 -53.57 17.71 -7.70
CA HIS A 79 -53.89 18.78 -6.76
C HIS A 79 -54.27 18.08 -5.45
N SER A 80 -53.80 18.43 -4.25
CA SER A 80 -53.05 19.58 -3.79
C SER A 80 -52.91 19.40 -2.27
N GLU A 81 -51.70 19.47 -1.74
CA GLU A 81 -51.44 19.97 -0.38
C GLU A 81 -50.10 20.70 -0.42
N PHE A 82 -50.17 21.92 -0.98
CA PHE A 82 -49.46 23.14 -0.60
C PHE A 82 -49.30 23.25 0.94
N MET A 83 -48.27 23.79 1.61
CA MET A 83 -47.04 24.59 1.42
C MET A 83 -46.14 24.18 2.63
N ASP A 84 -44.82 24.36 2.71
CA ASP A 84 -44.05 25.60 2.83
C ASP A 84 -42.56 25.24 3.02
N GLY A 85 -41.64 26.07 2.53
CA GLY A 85 -40.42 26.41 3.28
C GLY A 85 -39.13 25.59 3.06
N GLU A 86 -38.21 26.24 2.34
CA GLU A 86 -36.77 26.39 2.66
C GLU A 86 -35.81 25.19 2.48
N ASP A 87 -35.01 25.32 1.42
CA ASP A 87 -33.54 25.19 1.40
C ASP A 87 -32.91 24.24 2.43
N SER A 88 -32.48 23.06 1.97
CA SER A 88 -31.47 22.27 2.69
C SER A 88 -30.66 21.40 1.71
N HIS A 89 -29.59 22.00 1.18
CA HIS A 89 -28.42 21.24 0.76
C HIS A 89 -27.82 20.56 2.00
N GLY A 90 -28.09 19.28 2.22
CA GLY A 90 -27.45 18.54 3.31
C GLY A 90 -27.90 17.09 3.41
N LEU A 91 -26.90 16.20 3.49
CA LEU A 91 -27.00 14.82 3.99
C LEU A 91 -27.45 13.73 3.01
N ARG A 92 -26.71 13.61 1.89
CA ARG A 92 -26.61 12.37 1.10
C ARG A 92 -25.61 11.40 1.73
N GLU A 93 -25.79 11.09 3.01
CA GLU A 93 -24.98 10.10 3.76
C GLU A 93 -25.85 9.21 4.66
N SER A 94 -27.12 9.58 4.89
CA SER A 94 -28.07 8.82 5.72
C SER A 94 -28.92 7.80 4.95
N GLU A 95 -29.10 7.97 3.63
CA GLU A 95 -30.00 7.11 2.84
C GLU A 95 -29.39 5.72 2.55
N ASP A 96 -28.07 5.63 2.37
CA ASP A 96 -27.40 4.35 2.16
C ASP A 96 -27.52 3.44 3.40
N PHE A 97 -27.44 4.01 4.61
CA PHE A 97 -27.58 3.24 5.85
C PHE A 97 -29.03 2.77 6.09
N ALA A 98 -30.02 3.61 5.78
CA ALA A 98 -31.44 3.27 5.92
C ALA A 98 -31.93 2.24 4.88
N PHE A 99 -31.35 2.24 3.68
CA PHE A 99 -31.63 1.22 2.66
C PHE A 99 -31.17 -0.18 3.10
N PHE A 100 -29.96 -0.28 3.69
CA PHE A 100 -29.46 -1.54 4.25
C PHE A 100 -30.30 -2.05 5.43
N ASP A 101 -30.87 -1.16 6.24
CA ASP A 101 -31.77 -1.50 7.36
C ASP A 101 -33.16 -1.95 6.88
N SER A 102 -33.58 -1.51 5.69
CA SER A 102 -34.88 -1.86 5.08
C SER A 102 -34.86 -3.21 4.33
N LEU A 103 -33.68 -3.73 4.03
CA LEU A 103 -33.53 -5.11 3.57
C LEU A 103 -33.89 -6.02 4.74
N GLN A 104 -34.98 -6.79 4.63
CA GLN A 104 -35.37 -7.83 5.59
C GLN A 104 -34.34 -8.98 5.59
N VAL A 105 -33.11 -8.68 5.98
CA VAL A 105 -32.05 -9.66 6.22
C VAL A 105 -32.35 -10.30 7.56
N THR A 106 -32.44 -11.63 7.57
CA THR A 106 -32.64 -12.40 8.80
C THR A 106 -31.58 -12.01 9.84
N GLU A 107 -32.01 -11.74 11.08
CA GLU A 107 -31.09 -11.34 12.15
C GLU A 107 -29.98 -12.41 12.30
N PRO A 108 -28.69 -12.01 12.24
CA PRO A 108 -27.60 -12.97 12.22
C PRO A 108 -27.63 -13.82 13.48
N THR A 109 -27.44 -15.13 13.31
CA THR A 109 -27.23 -16.02 14.45
C THR A 109 -26.05 -15.50 15.29
N LYS A 110 -26.19 -15.48 16.61
CA LYS A 110 -25.14 -14.98 17.53
C LYS A 110 -23.76 -15.62 17.29
N GLN A 111 -23.73 -16.83 16.76
CA GLN A 111 -22.50 -17.52 16.37
C GLN A 111 -21.82 -16.88 15.16
N ALA A 112 -22.59 -16.46 14.16
CA ALA A 112 -22.05 -15.83 12.95
C ALA A 112 -21.50 -14.43 13.24
N GLU A 113 -22.17 -13.66 14.11
CA GLU A 113 -21.73 -12.33 14.59
C GLU A 113 -20.34 -12.42 15.24
N ILE A 114 -20.18 -13.33 16.22
CA ILE A 114 -18.91 -13.55 16.92
C ILE A 114 -17.79 -13.98 15.95
N VAL A 115 -18.07 -14.87 15.01
CA VAL A 115 -17.07 -15.36 14.05
C VAL A 115 -16.59 -14.23 13.14
N LEU A 116 -17.48 -13.32 12.72
CA LEU A 116 -17.13 -12.14 11.93
C LEU A 116 -16.27 -11.16 12.74
N ASP A 117 -16.69 -10.84 13.97
CA ASP A 117 -15.96 -9.92 14.85
C ASP A 117 -14.55 -10.42 15.15
N VAL A 118 -14.40 -11.71 15.47
CA VAL A 118 -13.09 -12.33 15.71
C VAL A 118 -12.23 -12.28 14.45
N PHE A 119 -12.81 -12.51 13.27
CA PHE A 119 -12.08 -12.42 12.01
C PHE A 119 -11.61 -11.00 11.72
N LEU A 120 -12.46 -9.99 11.91
CA LEU A 120 -12.11 -8.58 11.74
C LEU A 120 -11.05 -8.12 12.75
N ALA A 121 -11.17 -8.54 14.01
CA ALA A 121 -10.16 -8.29 15.04
C ALA A 121 -8.81 -8.93 14.67
N LEU A 122 -8.81 -10.15 14.15
CA LEU A 122 -7.59 -10.82 13.68
C LEU A 122 -6.98 -10.11 12.46
N CYS A 123 -7.80 -9.72 11.48
CA CYS A 123 -7.36 -8.97 10.30
C CYS A 123 -6.75 -7.61 10.68
N SER A 124 -7.39 -6.88 11.59
CA SER A 124 -6.86 -5.60 12.09
C SER A 124 -5.54 -5.77 12.85
N LEU A 125 -5.39 -6.82 13.66
CA LEU A 125 -4.14 -7.15 14.33
C LEU A 125 -3.03 -7.46 13.32
N LEU A 126 -3.32 -8.26 12.29
CA LEU A 126 -2.37 -8.57 11.22
C LEU A 126 -1.98 -7.32 10.43
N PHE A 127 -2.93 -6.43 10.16
CA PHE A 127 -2.68 -5.16 9.51
C PHE A 127 -1.77 -4.25 10.35
N LEU A 128 -2.01 -4.12 11.65
CA LEU A 128 -1.14 -3.36 12.56
C LEU A 128 0.25 -4.00 12.65
N ALA A 129 0.33 -5.33 12.72
CA ALA A 129 1.60 -6.04 12.72
C ALA A 129 2.38 -5.81 11.41
N TYR A 130 1.71 -5.85 10.26
CA TYR A 130 2.28 -5.47 8.96
C TYR A 130 2.79 -4.03 8.98
N TRP A 131 1.98 -3.10 9.50
CA TRP A 131 2.31 -1.68 9.57
C TRP A 131 3.61 -1.44 10.36
N ILE A 132 3.71 -2.04 11.54
CA ILE A 132 4.92 -1.98 12.38
C ILE A 132 6.10 -2.67 11.71
N LEU A 133 5.87 -3.81 11.05
CA LEU A 133 6.93 -4.57 10.39
C LEU A 133 7.57 -3.79 9.24
N ILE A 134 6.80 -3.01 8.47
CA ILE A 134 7.34 -2.11 7.45
C ILE A 134 8.17 -0.99 8.07
N ALA A 135 7.65 -0.31 9.10
CA ALA A 135 8.39 0.74 9.79
C ALA A 135 9.72 0.22 10.36
N PHE A 136 9.68 -0.97 10.96
CA PHE A 136 10.86 -1.61 11.53
C PHE A 136 11.87 -2.05 10.46
N TRP A 137 11.38 -2.58 9.33
CA TRP A 137 12.24 -2.90 8.19
C TRP A 137 12.94 -1.65 7.64
N LEU A 138 12.22 -0.52 7.54
CA LEU A 138 12.78 0.77 7.13
C LEU A 138 13.89 1.25 8.06
N TYR A 139 13.70 1.16 9.37
CA TYR A 139 14.73 1.50 10.37
C TYR A 139 16.04 0.76 10.08
N GLN A 140 15.97 -0.56 9.92
CA GLN A 140 17.17 -1.37 9.66
C GLN A 140 17.79 -1.09 8.29
N ALA A 141 16.95 -0.90 7.28
CA ALA A 141 17.42 -0.62 5.95
C ALA A 141 18.15 0.72 5.90
N ALA A 142 17.67 1.73 6.64
CA ALA A 142 18.28 3.05 6.75
C ALA A 142 19.61 3.02 7.50
N GLU A 143 19.70 2.32 8.65
CA GLU A 143 20.97 2.16 9.39
C GLU A 143 22.03 1.46 8.51
N LYS A 144 21.63 0.42 7.76
CA LYS A 144 22.52 -0.26 6.79
C LYS A 144 22.92 0.62 5.60
N ALA A 145 22.15 1.66 5.30
CA ALA A 145 22.43 2.63 4.24
C ALA A 145 23.14 3.90 4.75
N SER A 146 23.58 3.90 6.02
CA SER A 146 24.23 5.05 6.68
C SER A 146 23.36 6.32 6.65
N MET A 147 22.04 6.13 6.75
CA MET A 147 21.04 7.19 6.90
C MET A 147 20.50 7.18 8.33
N HIS A 148 19.95 8.30 8.81
CA HIS A 148 19.37 8.39 10.15
C HIS A 148 18.16 7.44 10.30
N GLY A 149 18.37 6.24 10.86
CA GLY A 149 17.34 5.20 11.00
C GLY A 149 16.05 5.65 11.70
N PRO A 150 16.09 6.42 12.80
CA PRO A 150 14.89 6.88 13.50
C PRO A 150 13.97 7.74 12.62
N ILE A 151 14.52 8.57 11.73
CA ILE A 151 13.71 9.44 10.86
C ILE A 151 12.90 8.57 9.88
N TRP A 152 13.54 7.58 9.28
CA TRP A 152 12.90 6.62 8.37
C TRP A 152 11.89 5.72 9.07
N PHE A 153 12.11 5.39 10.34
CA PHE A 153 11.13 4.67 11.16
C PHE A 153 9.87 5.48 11.37
N VAL A 154 9.99 6.74 11.82
CA VAL A 154 8.85 7.63 12.07
C VAL A 154 8.09 7.90 10.77
N LEU A 155 8.79 8.21 9.69
CA LEU A 155 8.18 8.35 8.36
C LEU A 155 7.46 7.06 7.93
N GLY A 156 8.05 5.89 8.19
CA GLY A 156 7.43 4.60 7.90
C GLY A 156 6.14 4.38 8.69
N LEU A 157 6.05 4.91 9.91
CA LEU A 157 4.85 4.81 10.75
C LEU A 157 3.69 5.67 10.23
N PHE A 158 3.96 6.85 9.67
CA PHE A 158 2.90 7.76 9.19
C PHE A 158 2.52 7.51 7.72
N PHE A 159 3.50 7.35 6.83
CA PHE A 159 3.27 7.29 5.38
C PHE A 159 3.45 5.87 4.78
N ASN A 160 3.89 4.89 5.58
CA ASN A 160 4.05 3.47 5.22
C ASN A 160 4.66 3.25 3.81
N VAL A 161 3.86 2.81 2.84
CA VAL A 161 4.29 2.48 1.47
C VAL A 161 4.90 3.70 0.77
N GLY A 162 4.39 4.92 1.02
CA GLY A 162 4.97 6.15 0.49
C GLY A 162 6.41 6.34 0.94
N THR A 163 6.70 6.08 2.22
CA THR A 163 8.07 6.13 2.75
C THR A 163 8.96 5.06 2.14
N VAL A 164 8.44 3.85 1.90
CA VAL A 164 9.21 2.79 1.21
C VAL A 164 9.62 3.24 -0.19
N LEU A 165 8.71 3.87 -0.93
CA LEU A 165 9.02 4.41 -2.27
C LEU A 165 10.10 5.48 -2.20
N VAL A 166 9.94 6.48 -1.33
CA VAL A 166 10.93 7.55 -1.12
C VAL A 166 12.27 6.98 -0.66
N PHE A 167 12.28 5.96 0.19
CA PHE A 167 13.48 5.28 0.65
C PHE A 167 14.23 4.61 -0.51
N VAL A 168 13.52 3.84 -1.35
CA VAL A 168 14.13 3.17 -2.50
C VAL A 168 14.70 4.17 -3.50
N LEU A 169 13.96 5.24 -3.79
CA LEU A 169 14.45 6.31 -4.66
C LEU A 169 15.69 6.99 -4.07
N SER A 170 15.65 7.38 -2.80
CA SER A 170 16.78 8.05 -2.13
C SER A 170 18.05 7.19 -2.13
N ARG A 171 17.91 5.88 -1.94
CA ARG A 171 19.02 4.92 -1.97
C ARG A 171 19.62 4.75 -3.37
N SER A 172 18.80 4.88 -4.42
CA SER A 172 19.25 4.78 -5.82
C SER A 172 20.26 5.85 -6.20
N PHE A 173 20.21 7.03 -5.56
CA PHE A 173 21.15 8.13 -5.80
C PHE A 173 22.46 8.01 -5.02
N GLN A 174 22.61 7.03 -4.12
CA GLN A 174 23.82 6.88 -3.31
C GLN A 174 24.87 5.99 -4.00
N LYS A 175 26.12 6.44 -4.00
CA LYS A 175 27.29 5.70 -4.49
C LYS A 175 27.97 4.92 -3.36
N VAL A 176 28.62 3.81 -3.70
CA VAL A 176 29.34 2.95 -2.75
C VAL A 176 30.84 3.18 -2.91
N CYS A 177 31.55 3.43 -1.81
CA CYS A 177 33.00 3.54 -1.82
C CYS A 177 33.65 2.18 -2.16
N LEU A 178 34.56 2.15 -3.12
CA LEU A 178 35.28 0.94 -3.51
C LEU A 178 36.33 0.48 -2.49
N ASN A 179 36.85 1.41 -1.68
CA ASN A 179 37.85 1.10 -0.65
C ASN A 179 37.19 0.61 0.66
N CYS A 180 36.23 1.36 1.21
CA CYS A 180 35.64 1.04 2.53
C CYS A 180 34.21 0.49 2.48
N GLY A 181 33.57 0.43 1.31
CA GLY A 181 32.18 -0.05 1.17
C GLY A 181 31.10 0.91 1.67
N LEU A 182 31.46 2.10 2.16
CA LEU A 182 30.48 3.07 2.68
C LEU A 182 29.56 3.59 1.56
N ARG A 183 28.25 3.56 1.80
CA ARG A 183 27.23 4.16 0.94
C ARG A 183 27.04 5.63 1.31
N GLN A 184 27.15 6.54 0.34
CA GLN A 184 27.03 7.97 0.57
C GLN A 184 26.48 8.73 -0.64
N HIS A 185 26.10 9.99 -0.43
CA HIS A 185 25.72 10.88 -1.52
C HIS A 185 26.93 11.16 -2.43
N PRO A 186 26.75 11.37 -3.75
CA PRO A 186 27.83 11.73 -4.66
C PRO A 186 28.64 12.90 -4.11
N SER A 187 29.95 12.70 -4.06
CA SER A 187 30.96 13.61 -3.50
C SER A 187 32.31 13.31 -4.14
N ASN A 188 33.27 14.23 -4.07
CA ASN A 188 34.59 14.04 -4.68
C ASN A 188 35.45 13.00 -3.93
N TYR A 189 35.27 12.91 -2.61
CA TYR A 189 36.05 12.04 -1.72
C TYR A 189 35.14 11.31 -0.75
N CYS A 190 35.55 10.11 -0.33
CA CYS A 190 34.85 9.37 0.71
C CYS A 190 34.87 10.10 2.05
N ARG A 191 33.70 10.31 2.65
CA ARG A 191 33.58 10.94 3.98
C ARG A 191 34.11 10.10 5.15
N ASN A 192 34.43 8.82 4.92
CA ASN A 192 34.94 7.91 5.95
C ASN A 192 36.43 7.58 5.77
N CYS A 193 36.88 7.28 4.55
CA CYS A 193 38.27 6.88 4.30
C CYS A 193 39.08 7.85 3.43
N GLY A 194 38.47 8.93 2.91
CA GLY A 194 39.15 9.90 2.05
C GLY A 194 39.46 9.42 0.62
N PHE A 195 39.10 8.19 0.24
CA PHE A 195 39.35 7.66 -1.11
C PHE A 195 38.66 8.51 -2.19
N PRO A 196 39.35 8.86 -3.30
CA PRO A 196 38.76 9.64 -4.39
C PRO A 196 37.65 8.84 -5.07
N MET A 197 36.46 9.45 -5.21
CA MET A 197 35.32 8.82 -5.88
C MET A 197 35.36 8.98 -7.40
N HIS A 198 36.19 9.90 -7.88
CA HIS A 198 36.40 10.18 -9.29
C HIS A 198 37.90 10.16 -9.56
N VAL A 199 38.28 9.58 -10.70
CA VAL A 199 39.67 9.53 -11.16
C VAL A 199 39.76 10.20 -12.53
N LYS A 200 40.96 10.59 -12.93
CA LYS A 200 41.21 11.16 -14.26
C LYS A 200 41.61 10.06 -15.22
N CYS A 201 41.07 10.09 -16.43
CA CYS A 201 41.45 9.15 -17.48
C CYS A 201 42.93 9.38 -17.89
N PRO A 202 43.78 8.35 -17.94
CA PRO A 202 45.19 8.50 -18.29
C PRO A 202 45.45 8.87 -19.77
N VAL A 203 44.43 8.75 -20.64
CA VAL A 203 44.56 9.00 -22.09
C VAL A 203 44.06 10.39 -22.48
N CYS A 204 42.89 10.81 -21.95
CA CYS A 204 42.22 12.05 -22.36
C CYS A 204 41.98 13.05 -21.23
N ASP A 205 42.42 12.74 -20.00
CA ASP A 205 42.27 13.57 -18.79
C ASP A 205 40.82 13.91 -18.38
N SER A 206 39.81 13.24 -18.95
CA SER A 206 38.42 13.39 -18.53
C SER A 206 38.21 12.82 -17.12
N VAL A 207 37.35 13.45 -16.32
CA VAL A 207 36.91 12.94 -15.01
C VAL A 207 35.95 11.77 -15.23
N ILE A 208 36.24 10.64 -14.57
CA ILE A 208 35.49 9.38 -14.67
C ILE A 208 35.20 8.84 -13.26
N GLU A 209 34.17 8.01 -13.11
CA GLU A 209 33.88 7.39 -11.81
C GLU A 209 34.94 6.34 -11.48
N ALA A 210 35.28 6.17 -10.20
CA ALA A 210 36.32 5.23 -9.79
C ALA A 210 35.95 3.75 -10.05
N ASP A 211 34.67 3.44 -10.29
CA ASP A 211 34.17 2.10 -10.64
C ASP A 211 34.05 1.87 -12.16
N ASP A 212 34.35 2.87 -12.98
CA ASP A 212 34.30 2.75 -14.44
C ASP A 212 35.42 1.83 -14.96
N LEU A 213 35.05 0.81 -15.75
CA LEU A 213 35.98 -0.09 -16.44
C LEU A 213 36.56 0.53 -17.73
N TYR A 214 35.80 1.45 -18.35
CA TYR A 214 36.17 2.12 -19.59
C TYR A 214 35.80 3.60 -19.51
N CYS A 215 36.65 4.46 -20.07
CA CYS A 215 36.36 5.89 -20.13
C CYS A 215 35.21 6.17 -21.11
N PRO A 216 34.13 6.85 -20.70
CA PRO A 216 33.01 7.19 -21.57
C PRO A 216 33.37 8.22 -22.66
N SER A 217 34.45 8.99 -22.46
CA SER A 217 34.87 10.04 -23.40
C SER A 217 35.75 9.52 -24.53
N CYS A 218 36.62 8.55 -24.27
CA CYS A 218 37.61 8.06 -25.26
C CYS A 218 37.64 6.55 -25.46
N GLY A 219 36.91 5.76 -24.67
CA GLY A 219 36.87 4.29 -24.77
C GLY A 219 38.10 3.57 -24.19
N ALA A 220 39.09 4.27 -23.65
CA ALA A 220 40.27 3.65 -23.06
C ALA A 220 39.90 2.83 -21.81
N LYS A 221 40.49 1.63 -21.66
CA LYS A 221 40.34 0.79 -20.46
C LYS A 221 41.01 1.48 -19.27
N VAL A 222 40.28 1.59 -18.16
CA VAL A 222 40.79 2.16 -16.92
C VAL A 222 41.12 1.02 -15.95
N LYS A 223 42.27 1.09 -15.27
CA LYS A 223 42.55 0.16 -14.18
C LYS A 223 41.62 0.50 -13.02
N GLY A 224 40.59 -0.33 -12.82
CA GLY A 224 39.78 -0.28 -11.61
C GLY A 224 40.64 -0.59 -10.37
N PRO A 225 40.21 -0.20 -9.15
CA PRO A 225 41.02 -0.25 -7.93
C PRO A 225 41.34 -1.66 -7.38
N SER A 226 41.32 -2.72 -8.19
CA SER A 226 41.62 -4.09 -7.76
C SER A 226 42.94 -4.66 -8.28
N GLU A 227 43.83 -3.87 -8.89
CA GLU A 227 45.11 -4.35 -9.45
C GLU A 227 46.37 -3.60 -8.94
N GLU A 228 46.31 -2.95 -7.77
CA GLU A 228 47.49 -2.31 -7.14
C GLU A 228 47.73 -2.83 -5.71
N THR A 229 47.83 -4.15 -5.54
CA THR A 229 48.55 -4.74 -4.39
C THR A 229 49.19 -6.06 -4.82
N GLU A 230 50.29 -6.00 -5.57
CA GLU A 230 51.37 -7.01 -5.58
C GLU A 230 52.49 -6.54 -6.51
N GLN A 231 53.38 -5.69 -5.99
CA GLN A 231 54.81 -5.62 -6.36
C GLN A 231 55.63 -5.27 -5.13
#